data_AF-A0A6A3PIY6-F1
#
_entry.id   AF-A0A6A3PIY6-F1
#
_cell.length_a   1.000
_cell.length_b   1.000
_cell.length_c   1.000
_cell.angle_alpha   90.00
_cell.angle_beta   90.00
_cell.angle_gamma   90.00
#
_symmetry.space_group_name_H-M   'P 1'
#
loop_
_entity.id
_entity.type
_entity.pdbx_description
1 polymer ?
#
loop_
_entity_poly.entity_id
_entity_poly.type
_entity_poly.pdbx_seq_one_letter_code
_entity_poly.pdbx_strand_id
1 'polypeptide(L)'
;MQSVLAPELVRDYHRSMGGVDVHDQLRMQRYSVQLCYKMRKYYKTLFLGLLDTALVNAFIVYRYDKKVNNKRPPKHSVFMEKLMVQLLAVDSDKVFTEIEVSMLLGQH
;
A
#
# COMPACT_ATOMS: atom_id res chain seq x y z
N MET A 1 -11.09 -42.01 12.37
CA MET A 1 -11.86 -40.75 12.39
C MET A 1 -12.30 -40.45 10.97
N GLN A 2 -13.60 -40.28 10.76
CA GLN A 2 -14.17 -39.98 9.44
C GLN A 2 -14.07 -38.47 9.21
N SER A 3 -13.47 -38.04 8.10
CA SER A 3 -13.32 -36.62 7.79
C SER A 3 -14.69 -36.02 7.43
N VAL A 4 -15.20 -35.14 8.29
CA VAL A 4 -16.40 -34.35 7.98
C VAL A 4 -16.00 -33.25 7.00
N LEU A 5 -16.60 -33.24 5.82
CA LEU A 5 -16.42 -32.15 4.88
C LEU A 5 -17.08 -30.89 5.46
N ALA A 6 -16.32 -29.80 5.54
CA ALA A 6 -16.86 -28.53 5.98
C ALA A 6 -18.00 -28.09 5.04
N PRO A 7 -19.09 -27.54 5.58
CA PRO A 7 -20.16 -26.96 4.76
C PRO A 7 -19.60 -25.94 3.77
N GLU A 8 -20.18 -25.86 2.57
CA GLU A 8 -19.69 -24.99 1.50
C GLU A 8 -19.62 -23.51 1.94
N LEU A 9 -20.61 -23.05 2.71
CA LEU A 9 -20.62 -21.73 3.34
C LEU A 9 -19.36 -21.43 4.16
N VAL A 10 -18.88 -22.41 4.93
CA VAL A 10 -17.69 -22.25 5.77
C VAL A 10 -16.44 -22.12 4.89
N ARG A 11 -16.39 -22.83 3.76
CA ARG A 11 -15.28 -22.75 2.81
C ARG A 11 -15.21 -21.40 2.11
N ASP A 12 -16.35 -20.86 1.69
CA ASP A 12 -16.43 -19.56 1.01
C ASP A 12 -16.09 -18.40 1.95
N TYR A 13 -16.55 -18.49 3.19
CA TYR A 13 -16.14 -17.56 4.25
C TYR A 13 -14.63 -17.57 4.48
N HIS A 14 -14.04 -18.75 4.71
CA HIS A 14 -12.59 -18.86 4.92
C HIS A 14 -11.76 -18.35 3.73
N ARG A 15 -12.26 -18.49 2.50
CA ARG A 15 -11.58 -17.98 1.31
C ARG A 15 -11.54 -16.44 1.26
N SER A 16 -12.57 -15.77 1.76
CA SER A 16 -12.76 -14.32 1.63
C SER A 16 -12.38 -13.52 2.86
N MET A 17 -12.43 -14.11 4.06
CA MET A 17 -12.22 -13.43 5.34
C MET A 17 -10.81 -12.81 5.49
N GLY A 18 -9.78 -13.42 4.90
CA GLY A 18 -8.38 -13.03 5.12
C GLY A 18 -7.90 -11.77 4.40
N GLY A 19 -8.74 -11.09 3.63
CA GLY A 19 -8.32 -9.94 2.82
C GLY A 19 -7.73 -8.79 3.65
N VAL A 20 -8.37 -8.46 4.77
CA VAL A 20 -7.93 -7.38 5.67
C VAL A 20 -6.64 -7.76 6.40
N ASP A 21 -6.57 -8.97 6.95
CA ASP A 21 -5.41 -9.44 7.70
C ASP A 21 -4.16 -9.53 6.81
N VAL A 22 -4.31 -9.96 5.56
CA VAL A 22 -3.18 -10.03 4.60
C VAL A 22 -2.70 -8.64 4.22
N HIS A 23 -3.61 -7.67 4.05
CA HIS A 23 -3.24 -6.28 3.79
C HIS A 23 -2.49 -5.69 4.98
N ASP A 24 -3.02 -5.86 6.20
CA ASP A 24 -2.37 -5.32 7.40
C ASP A 24 -1.04 -6.01 7.70
N GLN A 25 -0.93 -7.32 7.44
CA GLN A 25 0.34 -8.05 7.54
C GLN A 25 1.37 -7.50 6.55
N LEU A 26 0.96 -7.16 5.32
CA LEU A 26 1.86 -6.57 4.33
C LEU A 26 2.26 -5.14 4.70
N ARG A 27 1.32 -4.37 5.25
CA ARG A 27 1.54 -3.00 5.75
C ARG A 27 2.52 -2.97 6.91
N MET A 28 2.36 -3.86 7.88
CA MET A 28 3.14 -3.91 9.13
C MET A 28 4.50 -4.62 8.96
N GLN A 29 4.92 -4.93 7.73
CA GLN A 29 6.23 -5.51 7.43
C GLN A 29 7.38 -4.49 7.58
N ARG A 30 8.59 -4.94 7.21
CA ARG A 30 9.88 -4.24 7.30
C ARG A 30 9.93 -2.83 6.70
N TYR A 31 8.92 -2.41 5.94
CA TYR A 31 8.87 -1.12 5.25
C TYR A 31 7.74 -0.20 5.75
N SER A 32 7.13 -0.47 6.92
CA SER A 32 6.16 0.44 7.53
C SER A 32 6.84 1.72 8.00
N VAL A 33 6.45 2.85 7.41
CA VAL A 33 6.91 4.18 7.80
C VAL A 33 6.32 4.54 9.17
N GLN A 34 5.07 4.17 9.44
CA GLN A 34 4.43 4.45 10.73
C GLN A 34 5.17 3.78 11.90
N LEU A 35 5.64 2.54 11.73
CA LEU A 35 6.40 1.84 12.77
C LEU A 35 7.83 2.37 12.92
N CYS A 36 8.45 2.83 11.83
CA CYS A 36 9.80 3.40 11.87
C CYS A 36 9.88 4.74 12.61
N TYR A 37 8.79 5.53 12.63
CA TYR A 37 8.81 6.88 13.20
C TYR A 37 7.83 7.05 14.36
N LYS A 38 8.36 7.21 15.58
CA LYS A 38 7.56 7.55 16.76
C LYS A 38 7.29 9.06 16.79
N MET A 39 6.10 9.47 16.39
CA MET A 39 5.67 10.86 16.43
C MET A 39 4.98 11.21 17.75
N ARG A 40 5.29 12.39 18.33
CA ARG A 40 4.67 12.86 19.59
C ARG A 40 3.20 13.27 19.43
N LYS A 41 2.82 13.73 18.23
CA LYS A 41 1.45 14.22 17.93
C LYS A 41 0.68 13.14 17.17
N TYR A 42 -0.53 12.81 17.64
CA TYR A 42 -1.32 11.69 17.13
C TYR A 42 -1.63 11.79 15.62
N TYR A 43 -1.96 12.99 15.14
CA TYR A 43 -2.34 13.19 13.73
C TYR A 43 -1.20 12.88 12.76
N LYS A 44 0.06 13.03 13.18
CA LYS A 44 1.22 12.65 12.37
C LYS A 44 1.31 11.13 12.24
N THR A 45 1.08 10.40 13.33
CA THR A 45 1.01 8.94 13.30
C THR A 45 -0.14 8.45 12.42
N LEU A 46 -1.31 9.10 12.50
CA LEU A 46 -2.44 8.81 11.63
C LEU A 46 -2.10 9.01 10.15
N PHE A 47 -1.47 10.15 9.82
CA PHE A 47 -0.99 10.43 8.46
C PHE A 47 -0.01 9.35 7.97
N LEU A 48 0.96 8.94 8.79
CA LEU A 48 1.89 7.87 8.41
C LEU A 48 1.18 6.53 8.18
N GLY A 49 0.11 6.23 8.90
CA GLY A 49 -0.71 5.04 8.66
C GLY A 49 -1.47 5.08 7.34
N LEU A 50 -1.99 6.26 6.97
CA LEU A 50 -2.62 6.47 5.66
C LEU A 50 -1.59 6.37 4.54
N LEU A 51 -0.38 6.92 4.74
CA LEU A 51 0.72 6.77 3.80
C LEU A 51 1.10 5.29 3.61
N ASP A 52 1.30 4.54 4.69
CA ASP A 52 1.58 3.10 4.62
C ASP A 52 0.49 2.33 3.86
N THR A 53 -0.78 2.68 4.08
CA THR A 53 -1.92 2.10 3.35
C THR A 53 -1.85 2.40 1.85
N ALA A 54 -1.55 3.65 1.48
CA ALA A 54 -1.39 4.06 0.09
C ALA A 54 -0.22 3.33 -0.60
N LEU A 55 0.90 3.16 0.11
CA LEU A 55 2.08 2.43 -0.40
C LEU A 55 1.76 0.96 -0.69
N VAL A 56 1.04 0.28 0.19
CA VAL A 56 0.58 -1.10 -0.04
C VAL A 56 -0.38 -1.18 -1.23
N ASN A 57 -1.32 -0.24 -1.34
CA ASN A 57 -2.25 -0.19 -2.46
C ASN A 57 -1.53 0.03 -3.80
N ALA A 58 -0.56 0.95 -3.84
CA ALA A 58 0.28 1.19 -5.01
C ALA A 58 1.07 -0.09 -5.40
N PHE A 59 1.59 -0.83 -4.43
CA PHE A 59 2.26 -2.10 -4.67
C PHE A 59 1.32 -3.16 -5.25
N ILE A 60 0.09 -3.29 -4.73
CA ILE A 60 -0.93 -4.22 -5.26
C ILE A 60 -1.23 -3.90 -6.72
N VAL A 61 -1.49 -2.62 -7.03
CA VAL A 61 -1.76 -2.16 -8.41
C VAL A 61 -0.55 -2.40 -9.32
N TYR A 62 0.66 -2.08 -8.86
CA TYR A 62 1.88 -2.31 -9.63
C TYR A 62 2.09 -3.81 -9.93
N ARG A 63 1.83 -4.69 -8.96
CA ARG A 63 1.90 -6.14 -9.17
C ARG A 63 0.83 -6.63 -10.14
N TYR A 64 -0.38 -6.08 -10.05
CA TYR A 64 -1.47 -6.39 -10.97
C TYR A 64 -1.11 -6.01 -12.41
N ASP A 65 -0.60 -4.78 -12.63
CA ASP A 65 -0.11 -4.33 -13.93
C ASP A 65 0.96 -5.27 -14.50
N LYS A 66 1.97 -5.66 -13.70
CA LYS A 66 2.99 -6.61 -14.17
C LYS A 66 2.39 -7.95 -14.54
N LYS A 67 1.45 -8.46 -13.76
CA LYS A 67 0.77 -9.74 -14.02
C LYS A 67 -0.01 -9.69 -15.34
N VAL A 68 -0.81 -8.65 -15.58
CA VAL A 68 -1.59 -8.50 -16.82
C VAL A 68 -0.68 -8.37 -18.03
N ASN A 69 0.48 -7.72 -17.88
CA ASN A 69 1.48 -7.58 -18.93
C ASN A 69 2.43 -8.80 -19.06
N ASN A 70 2.10 -9.96 -18.49
CA ASN A 70 2.92 -11.18 -18.51
C ASN A 70 4.37 -11.00 -17.99
N LYS A 71 4.59 -10.02 -17.11
CA LYS A 71 5.87 -9.77 -16.45
C LYS A 71 5.87 -10.37 -15.05
N ARG A 72 7.03 -10.85 -14.61
CA ARG A 72 7.20 -11.37 -13.24
C ARG A 72 6.90 -10.25 -12.22
N PRO A 73 5.95 -10.46 -11.28
CA PRO A 73 5.69 -9.46 -10.24
C PRO A 73 6.94 -9.25 -9.38
N PRO A 74 7.30 -7.99 -9.05
CA PRO A 74 8.45 -7.71 -8.22
C PRO A 74 8.26 -8.22 -6.78
N LYS A 75 9.38 -8.41 -6.09
CA LYS A 75 9.37 -8.51 -4.62
C LYS A 75 9.03 -7.15 -4.00
N HIS A 76 8.45 -7.16 -2.81
CA HIS A 76 8.07 -5.94 -2.07
C HIS A 76 9.25 -4.98 -1.88
N SER A 77 10.42 -5.51 -1.50
CA SER A 77 11.65 -4.72 -1.32
C SER A 77 12.07 -3.94 -2.56
N VAL A 78 12.04 -4.59 -3.73
CA VAL A 78 12.45 -3.99 -5.01
C VAL A 78 11.48 -2.88 -5.43
N PHE A 79 10.19 -3.07 -5.16
CA PHE A 79 9.19 -2.02 -5.38
C PHE A 79 9.43 -0.82 -4.47
N MET A 80 9.61 -1.05 -3.16
CA MET A 80 9.81 0.03 -2.18
C MET A 80 11.08 0.82 -2.47
N GLU A 81 12.19 0.14 -2.79
CA GLU A 81 13.44 0.80 -3.18
C GLU A 81 13.25 1.70 -4.40
N LYS A 82 12.63 1.17 -5.46
CA LYS A 82 12.35 1.95 -6.68
C LYS A 82 11.45 3.16 -6.38
N LEU A 83 10.41 2.97 -5.58
CA LEU A 83 9.48 4.03 -5.23
C LEU A 83 10.18 5.12 -4.41
N MET A 84 11.03 4.76 -3.45
CA MET A 84 11.79 5.74 -2.67
C MET A 84 12.75 6.55 -3.54
N VAL A 85 13.45 5.91 -4.47
CA VAL A 85 14.31 6.61 -5.44
C VAL A 85 13.50 7.59 -6.28
N GLN A 86 12.32 7.18 -6.75
CA GLN A 86 11.43 8.05 -7.52
C GLN A 86 10.94 9.25 -6.70
N LEU A 87 10.55 9.03 -5.45
CA LEU A 87 10.10 10.10 -4.55
C LEU A 87 11.21 11.09 -4.22
N LEU A 88 12.45 10.63 -4.05
CA LEU A 88 13.62 11.49 -3.83
C LEU A 88 14.00 12.33 -5.06
N ALA A 89 13.69 11.83 -6.25
CA ALA A 89 13.93 12.54 -7.51
C ALA A 89 12.85 13.60 -7.83
N VAL A 90 11.79 13.69 -7.03
CA VAL A 90 10.75 14.72 -7.20
C VAL A 90 11.31 16.07 -6.74
N ASP A 91 11.39 17.02 -7.67
CA ASP A 91 11.76 18.41 -7.39
C ASP A 91 10.62 19.10 -6.63
N SER A 92 10.85 19.37 -5.35
CA SER A 92 9.85 19.94 -4.45
C SER A 92 9.29 21.25 -4.98
N ASP A 93 10.15 22.11 -5.54
CA ASP A 93 9.78 23.50 -5.79
C ASP A 93 8.83 23.63 -6.98
N LYS A 94 9.00 22.77 -7.99
CA LYS A 94 8.11 22.69 -9.14
C LYS A 94 6.79 21.97 -8.81
N VAL A 95 6.87 20.90 -8.04
CA VAL A 95 5.67 20.13 -7.70
C VAL A 95 4.76 20.88 -6.73
N PHE A 96 5.31 21.57 -5.74
CA PHE A 96 4.49 22.37 -4.82
C PHE A 96 3.84 23.57 -5.53
N THR A 97 4.55 24.23 -6.45
CA THR A 97 3.97 25.33 -7.24
C THR A 97 2.87 24.84 -8.18
N GLU A 98 3.04 23.69 -8.85
CA GLU A 98 1.98 23.10 -9.69
C GLU A 98 0.75 22.66 -8.88
N ILE A 99 0.95 22.08 -7.70
CA ILE A 99 -0.16 21.69 -6.80
C ILE A 99 -0.90 22.93 -6.28
N GLU A 100 -0.19 23.96 -5.83
CA GLU A 100 -0.79 25.20 -5.36
C GLU A 100 -1.62 25.85 -6.47
N VAL A 101 -1.09 25.93 -7.69
CA VAL A 101 -1.81 26.47 -8.85
C VAL A 101 -3.06 25.63 -9.17
N SER A 102 -2.95 24.29 -9.14
CA SER A 102 -4.09 23.39 -9.38
C SER A 102 -5.19 23.53 -8.31
N MET A 103 -4.80 23.60 -7.03
CA MET A 103 -5.72 23.79 -5.90
C MET A 103 -6.41 25.16 -5.94
N LEU A 104 -5.70 26.21 -6.37
CA LEU A 104 -6.25 27.55 -6.51
C LEU A 104 -7.17 27.69 -7.73
N LEU A 105 -6.93 26.93 -8.80
CA LEU A 105 -7.73 26.97 -10.02
C LEU A 105 -8.93 26.00 -10.00
N GLY A 106 -9.08 25.18 -8.96
CA GLY A 106 -10.27 24.33 -8.75
C GLY A 106 -10.50 23.28 -9.84
N GLN A 107 -9.44 22.89 -10.57
CA GLN A 107 -9.56 21.88 -11.63
C GLN A 107 -9.38 20.49 -11.04
N HIS A 108 -10.50 19.82 -10.81
CA HIS A 108 -10.60 18.43 -10.39
C HIS A 108 -10.82 17.50 -11.59
#